data_AF-A0A9W8D3T5-F1
#
_entry.id   AF-A0A9W8D3T5-F1
#
_cell.length_a   1.000
_cell.length_b   1.000
_cell.length_c   1.000
_cell.angle_alpha   90.00
_cell.angle_beta   90.00
_cell.angle_gamma   90.00
#
_symmetry.space_group_name_H-M   'P 1'
#
loop_
_entity.id
_entity.type
_entity.pdbx_description
1 polymer ?
#
loop_
_entity_poly.entity_id
_entity_poly.type
_entity_poly.pdbx_seq_one_letter_code
_entity_poly.pdbx_strand_id
1 'polypeptide(L)'
;ESMLGRGFLSRMENGMFRTVYYVADSVRQIMDYAGSRLRVVNTGIKVFGRSSVKEAGCAYRLVCEGVPQLLPHLGDKYVIEVPFADLKTLIEHVNPLLSLMSEETQRRVSKVAPSCSVIMCYDPAKHADDEEKPFTRLTALLSIPCWRGGASLSAHINKSQLRSLNHRVLGRVADKNSTFKLDNNARDSDSVAISADSPAVCADDA
;
A
#
# COMPACT_ATOMS: atom_id res chain seq x y z
N GLU A 1 -16.21 16.19 -14.36
CA GLU A 1 -15.23 17.30 -14.49
C GLU A 1 -13.81 16.74 -14.36
N SER A 2 -12.91 17.13 -15.26
CA SER A 2 -11.58 16.50 -15.38
C SER A 2 -10.57 17.11 -14.39
N MET A 3 -9.71 16.27 -13.81
CA MET A 3 -8.61 16.69 -12.91
C MET A 3 -7.59 17.64 -13.54
N LEU A 4 -7.58 17.77 -14.86
CA LEU A 4 -6.61 18.59 -15.60
C LEU A 4 -6.79 20.10 -15.36
N GLY A 5 -7.94 20.53 -14.82
CA GLY A 5 -8.22 21.93 -14.48
C GLY A 5 -7.94 22.34 -13.02
N ARG A 6 -7.57 21.39 -12.13
CA ARG A 6 -7.40 21.67 -10.70
C ARG A 6 -5.92 21.74 -10.30
N GLY A 7 -5.59 22.67 -9.42
CA GLY A 7 -4.21 23.02 -9.07
C GLY A 7 -3.40 21.89 -8.42
N PHE A 8 -2.46 21.31 -9.17
CA PHE A 8 -1.37 20.54 -8.57
C PHE A 8 -0.17 21.43 -8.30
N LEU A 9 0.51 21.25 -7.17
CA LEU A 9 1.80 21.87 -6.87
C LEU A 9 2.85 20.78 -6.71
N SER A 10 4.05 21.01 -7.24
CA SER A 10 5.17 20.09 -7.01
C SER A 10 6.22 20.74 -6.14
N ARG A 11 6.66 20.03 -5.10
CA ARG A 11 7.84 20.41 -4.33
C ARG A 11 9.08 19.85 -5.00
N MET A 12 10.00 20.75 -5.32
CA MET A 12 11.33 20.43 -5.79
C MET A 12 12.32 20.46 -4.62
N GLU A 13 13.21 19.48 -4.57
CA GLU A 13 14.31 19.40 -3.61
C GLU A 13 15.55 18.95 -4.37
N ASN A 14 16.64 19.71 -4.30
CA ASN A 14 17.90 19.45 -5.01
C ASN A 14 17.70 19.22 -6.53
N GLY A 15 16.88 20.04 -7.18
CA GLY A 15 16.59 19.94 -8.62
C GLY A 15 15.65 18.80 -9.01
N MET A 16 15.14 18.01 -8.05
CA MET A 16 14.25 16.89 -8.32
C MET A 16 12.85 17.14 -7.79
N PHE A 17 11.84 16.94 -8.63
CA PHE A 17 10.45 16.85 -8.18
C PHE A 17 10.26 15.61 -7.32
N ARG A 18 9.89 15.82 -6.04
CA ARG A 18 9.78 14.75 -5.05
C ARG A 18 8.36 14.43 -4.66
N THR A 19 7.51 15.44 -4.55
CA THR A 19 6.15 15.31 -4.06
C THR A 19 5.23 16.20 -4.85
N VAL A 20 4.09 15.64 -5.25
CA VAL A 20 2.99 16.36 -5.86
C VAL A 20 1.88 16.51 -4.82
N TYR A 21 1.40 17.73 -4.67
CA TYR A 21 0.32 18.13 -3.80
C TYR A 21 -0.88 18.52 -4.66
N TYR A 22 -2.06 18.15 -4.21
CA TYR A 22 -3.32 18.65 -4.73
C TYR A 22 -3.77 19.81 -3.87
N VAL A 23 -4.05 20.96 -4.49
CA VAL A 23 -4.52 22.17 -3.83
C VAL A 23 -5.81 22.67 -4.45
N ALA A 24 -6.56 23.46 -3.69
CA ALA A 24 -7.66 24.24 -4.23
C ALA A 24 -7.13 25.34 -5.17
N ASP A 25 -7.95 25.75 -6.15
CA ASP A 25 -7.53 26.73 -7.16
C ASP A 25 -7.25 28.10 -6.54
N SER A 26 -7.98 28.50 -5.50
CA SER A 26 -7.70 29.72 -4.74
C SER A 26 -6.31 29.70 -4.10
N VAL A 27 -5.91 28.56 -3.53
CA VAL A 27 -4.57 28.37 -2.97
C VAL A 27 -3.53 28.42 -4.09
N ARG A 28 -3.79 27.80 -5.24
CA ARG A 28 -2.89 27.85 -6.39
C ARG A 28 -2.66 29.29 -6.88
N GLN A 29 -3.72 30.07 -7.01
CA GLN A 29 -3.65 31.49 -7.40
C GLN A 29 -2.82 32.31 -6.40
N ILE A 30 -3.02 32.09 -5.09
CA ILE A 30 -2.22 32.76 -4.06
C ILE A 30 -0.75 32.38 -4.20
N MET A 31 -0.43 31.10 -4.45
CA MET A 31 0.95 30.64 -4.63
C MET A 31 1.60 31.26 -5.88
N ASP A 32 0.88 31.31 -6.99
CA ASP A 32 1.37 31.90 -8.24
C ASP A 32 1.56 33.42 -8.09
N TYR A 33 0.64 34.12 -7.40
CA TYR A 33 0.78 35.55 -7.11
C TYR A 33 1.92 35.83 -6.12
N ALA A 34 2.01 35.09 -5.02
CA ALA A 34 3.02 35.32 -4.00
C ALA A 34 4.44 35.06 -4.51
N GLY A 35 4.62 34.07 -5.39
CA GLY A 35 5.93 33.65 -5.89
C GLY A 35 6.85 33.26 -4.73
N SER A 36 8.06 33.83 -4.68
CA SER A 36 9.05 33.59 -3.62
C SER A 36 8.84 34.42 -2.35
N ARG A 37 7.83 35.30 -2.31
CA ARG A 37 7.59 36.22 -1.18
C ARG A 37 6.99 35.53 0.05
N LEU A 38 6.33 34.38 -0.15
CA LEU A 38 5.78 33.57 0.93
C LEU A 38 6.63 32.32 1.16
N ARG A 39 7.09 32.14 2.40
CA ARG A 39 7.73 30.90 2.83
C ARG A 39 6.65 29.90 3.26
N VAL A 40 6.23 29.06 2.32
CA VAL A 40 5.23 28.02 2.58
C VAL A 40 5.91 26.73 3.04
N VAL A 41 5.55 26.27 4.24
CA VAL A 41 6.07 25.01 4.80
C VAL A 41 5.26 23.83 4.27
N ASN A 42 3.92 23.91 4.36
CA ASN A 42 2.99 22.88 3.90
C ASN A 42 1.83 23.53 3.12
N THR A 43 1.34 22.86 2.08
CA THR A 43 0.14 23.26 1.34
C THR A 43 -0.53 22.04 0.72
N GLY A 44 -1.86 22.08 0.65
CA GLY A 44 -2.65 21.02 0.02
C GLY A 44 -2.52 19.64 0.65
N ILE A 45 -2.92 18.65 -0.13
CA ILE A 45 -2.89 17.23 0.23
C ILE A 45 -1.83 16.53 -0.61
N LYS A 46 -0.95 15.76 0.02
CA LYS A 46 0.06 14.97 -0.69
C LYS A 46 -0.60 13.83 -1.47
N VAL A 47 -0.57 13.91 -2.79
CA VAL A 47 -1.20 12.92 -3.68
C VAL A 47 -0.20 11.91 -4.24
N PHE A 48 0.97 12.38 -4.67
CA PHE A 48 2.00 11.53 -5.24
C PHE A 48 3.35 11.78 -4.58
N GLY A 49 4.11 10.71 -4.39
CA GLY A 49 5.52 10.76 -4.01
C GLY A 49 6.37 10.14 -5.10
N ARG A 50 7.61 10.56 -5.24
CA ARG A 50 8.54 9.90 -6.14
C ARG A 50 8.73 8.44 -5.74
N SER A 51 8.65 7.54 -6.71
CA SER A 51 8.97 6.13 -6.52
C SER A 51 10.49 5.95 -6.38
N SER A 52 10.92 5.06 -5.50
CA SER A 52 12.32 4.64 -5.40
C SER A 52 12.66 3.52 -6.39
N VAL A 53 11.65 2.94 -7.05
CA VAL A 53 11.81 1.84 -8.00
C VAL A 53 12.18 2.43 -9.37
N LYS A 54 13.42 2.19 -9.80
CA LYS A 54 13.98 2.75 -11.05
C LYS A 54 13.28 2.23 -12.31
N GLU A 55 12.80 0.99 -12.28
CA GLU A 55 12.14 0.30 -13.41
C GLU A 55 10.61 0.40 -13.36
N ALA A 56 10.06 1.22 -12.48
CA ALA A 56 8.62 1.45 -12.49
C ALA A 56 8.23 2.20 -13.77
N GLY A 57 7.16 1.76 -14.43
CA GLY A 57 6.58 2.47 -15.58
C GLY A 57 6.06 3.88 -15.25
N CYS A 58 6.10 4.28 -13.98
CA CYS A 58 5.80 5.63 -13.51
C CYS A 58 6.83 6.07 -12.45
N ALA A 59 7.37 7.28 -12.61
CA ALA A 59 8.30 7.87 -11.65
C ALA A 59 7.64 8.24 -10.30
N TYR A 60 6.30 8.22 -10.24
CA TYR A 60 5.51 8.58 -9.08
C TYR A 60 4.67 7.41 -8.61
N ARG A 61 4.50 7.33 -7.28
CA ARG A 61 3.62 6.39 -6.62
C ARG A 61 2.54 7.13 -5.86
N LEU A 62 1.40 6.48 -5.71
CA LEU A 62 0.30 6.97 -4.90
C LEU A 62 0.70 7.02 -3.42
N VAL A 63 0.22 8.03 -2.71
CA VAL A 63 0.39 8.19 -1.26
C VAL A 63 -0.97 8.13 -0.59
N CYS A 64 -1.02 7.52 0.59
CA CYS A 64 -2.25 7.25 1.34
C CYS A 64 -3.13 8.48 1.58
N GLU A 65 -2.53 9.65 1.84
CA GLU A 65 -3.29 10.88 2.13
C GLU A 65 -4.13 11.35 0.93
N GLY A 66 -3.63 11.16 -0.29
CA GLY A 66 -4.32 11.56 -1.51
C GLY A 66 -5.37 10.57 -2.00
N VAL A 67 -5.39 9.35 -1.45
CA VAL A 67 -6.28 8.28 -1.92
C VAL A 67 -7.75 8.72 -1.97
N PRO A 68 -8.35 9.30 -0.91
CA PRO A 68 -9.77 9.67 -0.94
C PRO A 68 -10.11 10.71 -2.02
N GLN A 69 -9.17 11.61 -2.33
CA GLN A 69 -9.36 12.65 -3.34
C GLN A 69 -9.18 12.12 -4.76
N LEU A 70 -8.33 11.11 -4.93
CA LEU A 70 -8.04 10.51 -6.24
C LEU A 70 -9.02 9.40 -6.62
N LEU A 71 -9.59 8.70 -5.63
CA LEU A 71 -10.42 7.51 -5.84
C LEU A 71 -11.53 7.70 -6.89
N PRO A 72 -12.32 8.81 -6.91
CA PRO A 72 -13.38 9.00 -7.90
C PRO A 72 -12.89 9.22 -9.34
N HIS A 73 -11.58 9.43 -9.52
CA HIS A 73 -10.96 9.77 -10.80
C HIS A 73 -10.03 8.67 -11.33
N LEU A 74 -9.85 7.59 -10.56
CA LEU A 74 -9.05 6.45 -10.99
C LEU A 74 -9.91 5.49 -11.80
N GLY A 75 -9.33 4.91 -12.85
CA GLY A 75 -10.01 3.87 -13.62
C GLY A 75 -10.17 2.58 -12.80
N ASP A 76 -11.27 1.87 -13.01
CA ASP A 76 -11.70 0.69 -12.25
C ASP A 76 -10.63 -0.40 -12.12
N LYS A 77 -9.74 -0.52 -13.12
CA LYS A 77 -8.64 -1.48 -13.08
C LYS A 77 -7.64 -1.24 -11.93
N TYR A 78 -7.53 0.00 -11.45
CA TYR A 78 -6.65 0.37 -10.34
C TYR A 78 -7.34 0.32 -8.98
N VAL A 79 -8.67 0.15 -8.94
CA VAL A 79 -9.47 0.14 -7.70
C VAL A 79 -9.97 -1.28 -7.47
N ILE A 80 -9.28 -2.01 -6.62
CA ILE A 80 -9.47 -3.43 -6.36
C ILE A 80 -10.28 -3.59 -5.07
N GLU A 81 -11.61 -3.58 -5.20
CA GLU A 81 -12.50 -4.21 -4.21
C GLU A 81 -12.11 -5.65 -3.85
N VAL A 82 -12.09 -5.95 -2.55
CA VAL A 82 -11.62 -7.22 -1.99
C VAL A 82 -12.49 -7.68 -0.81
N PRO A 83 -12.59 -8.99 -0.57
CA PRO A 83 -13.23 -9.51 0.63
C PRO A 83 -12.39 -9.23 1.88
N PHE A 84 -12.99 -9.44 3.05
CA PHE A 84 -12.32 -9.22 4.33
C PHE A 84 -11.07 -10.10 4.51
N ALA A 85 -11.12 -11.35 4.05
CA ALA A 85 -9.98 -12.28 4.14
C ALA A 85 -8.72 -11.72 3.45
N ASP A 86 -8.86 -11.15 2.26
CA ASP A 86 -7.73 -10.57 1.52
C ASP A 86 -7.25 -9.26 2.17
N LEU A 87 -8.18 -8.43 2.68
CA LEU A 87 -7.84 -7.24 3.47
C LEU A 87 -7.02 -7.61 4.70
N LYS A 88 -7.40 -8.68 5.40
CA LYS A 88 -6.68 -9.22 6.54
C LYS A 88 -5.28 -9.67 6.15
N THR A 89 -5.14 -10.48 5.10
CA THR A 89 -3.82 -10.90 4.57
C THR A 89 -2.92 -9.69 4.26
N LEU A 90 -3.47 -8.64 3.66
CA LEU A 90 -2.74 -7.40 3.36
C LEU A 90 -2.25 -6.67 4.63
N ILE A 91 -3.04 -6.67 5.70
CA ILE A 91 -2.71 -5.98 6.96
C ILE A 91 -1.74 -6.80 7.83
N GLU A 92 -1.78 -8.13 7.72
CA GLU A 92 -0.97 -9.06 8.53
C GLU A 92 0.45 -9.29 7.98
N HIS A 93 0.63 -9.15 6.66
CA HIS A 93 1.90 -9.44 6.00
C HIS A 93 2.57 -8.17 5.47
N VAL A 94 3.91 -8.11 5.50
CA VAL A 94 4.64 -6.95 4.95
C VAL A 94 4.47 -6.85 3.44
N ASN A 95 4.57 -7.99 2.75
CA ASN A 95 4.61 -8.08 1.29
C ASN A 95 3.91 -9.34 0.79
N PRO A 96 2.62 -9.59 1.09
CA PRO A 96 1.97 -10.87 0.79
C PRO A 96 2.09 -11.28 -0.68
N LEU A 97 2.31 -12.59 -0.90
CA LEU A 97 2.26 -13.17 -2.23
C LEU A 97 0.81 -13.10 -2.72
N LEU A 98 0.63 -12.87 -4.02
CA LEU A 98 -0.70 -12.89 -4.60
C LEU A 98 -1.39 -14.24 -4.45
N SER A 99 -0.64 -15.33 -4.37
CA SER A 99 -1.18 -16.67 -4.14
C SER A 99 -1.88 -16.84 -2.79
N LEU A 100 -1.63 -15.96 -1.82
CA LEU A 100 -2.32 -15.94 -0.52
C LEU A 100 -3.67 -15.21 -0.57
N MET A 101 -3.98 -14.56 -1.68
CA MET A 101 -5.22 -13.83 -1.88
C MET A 101 -6.22 -14.68 -2.68
N SER A 102 -7.50 -14.34 -2.61
CA SER A 102 -8.54 -14.99 -3.41
C SER A 102 -8.25 -14.94 -4.92
N GLU A 103 -8.73 -15.95 -5.65
CA GLU A 103 -8.59 -16.01 -7.12
C GLU A 103 -9.18 -14.77 -7.81
N GLU A 104 -10.25 -14.21 -7.25
CA GLU A 104 -10.84 -12.98 -7.76
C GLU A 104 -9.87 -11.80 -7.63
N THR A 105 -9.29 -11.59 -6.45
CA THR A 105 -8.30 -10.54 -6.22
C THR A 105 -7.10 -10.73 -7.14
N GLN A 106 -6.58 -11.96 -7.28
CA GLN A 106 -5.48 -12.27 -8.20
C GLN A 106 -5.83 -11.90 -9.65
N ARG A 107 -7.02 -12.27 -10.12
CA ARG A 107 -7.52 -11.96 -11.47
C ARG A 107 -7.70 -10.46 -11.70
N ARG A 108 -8.06 -9.69 -10.68
CA ARG A 108 -8.21 -8.24 -10.80
C ARG A 108 -6.87 -7.53 -10.78
N VAL A 109 -5.96 -7.96 -9.90
CA VAL A 109 -4.59 -7.46 -9.83
C VAL A 109 -3.80 -7.75 -11.11
N SER A 110 -4.01 -8.90 -11.76
CA SER A 110 -3.29 -9.28 -12.99
C SER A 110 -3.60 -8.37 -14.19
N LYS A 111 -4.70 -7.61 -14.16
CA LYS A 111 -5.04 -6.59 -15.15
C LYS A 111 -4.18 -5.33 -15.04
N VAL A 112 -3.41 -5.20 -13.96
CA VAL A 112 -2.49 -4.09 -13.73
C VAL A 112 -1.06 -4.58 -13.89
N ALA A 113 -0.26 -3.82 -14.64
CA ALA A 113 1.15 -4.12 -14.82
C ALA A 113 1.90 -4.16 -13.46
N PRO A 114 2.91 -5.02 -13.30
CA PRO A 114 3.83 -4.96 -12.17
C PRO A 114 4.47 -3.58 -12.02
N SER A 115 5.00 -3.31 -10.82
CA SER A 115 5.65 -2.05 -10.46
C SER A 115 4.71 -0.83 -10.57
N CYS A 116 3.46 -1.01 -10.18
CA CYS A 116 2.42 0.02 -10.24
C CYS A 116 1.72 0.20 -8.88
N SER A 117 1.13 1.37 -8.65
CA SER A 117 0.27 1.61 -7.50
C SER A 117 -1.17 1.21 -7.84
N VAL A 118 -1.79 0.44 -6.95
CA VAL A 118 -3.23 0.11 -6.98
C VAL A 118 -3.85 0.50 -5.66
N ILE A 119 -5.17 0.53 -5.57
CA ILE A 119 -5.90 0.75 -4.32
C ILE A 119 -6.68 -0.50 -4.03
N MET A 120 -6.49 -1.06 -2.84
CA MET A 120 -7.31 -2.15 -2.33
C MET A 120 -8.43 -1.54 -1.50
N CYS A 121 -9.67 -1.92 -1.80
CA CYS A 121 -10.88 -1.33 -1.23
C CYS A 121 -11.70 -2.42 -0.55
N TYR A 122 -12.12 -2.18 0.69
CA TYR A 122 -13.08 -3.03 1.38
C TYR A 122 -14.32 -2.20 1.71
N ASP A 123 -15.45 -2.61 1.15
CA ASP A 123 -16.75 -1.96 1.37
C ASP A 123 -17.56 -2.75 2.41
N PRO A 124 -17.71 -2.25 3.65
CA PRO A 124 -18.45 -2.98 4.69
C PRO A 124 -19.94 -3.15 4.36
N ALA A 125 -20.52 -2.33 3.45
CA ALA A 125 -21.91 -2.48 3.05
C ALA A 125 -22.13 -3.70 2.14
N LYS A 126 -21.11 -4.06 1.34
CA LYS A 126 -21.17 -5.21 0.43
C LYS A 126 -20.84 -6.54 1.10
N HIS A 127 -20.16 -6.48 2.23
CA HIS A 127 -19.73 -7.62 3.03
C HIS A 127 -20.49 -7.68 4.37
N ALA A 128 -21.73 -7.16 4.39
CA ALA A 128 -22.53 -7.08 5.61
C ALA A 128 -22.98 -8.47 6.11
N ASP A 129 -23.12 -9.44 5.20
CA ASP A 129 -23.62 -10.80 5.47
C ASP A 129 -22.50 -11.85 5.57
N ASP A 130 -21.25 -11.49 5.29
CA ASP A 130 -20.10 -12.39 5.33
C ASP A 130 -19.87 -12.93 6.75
N GLU A 131 -19.43 -14.19 6.89
CA GLU A 131 -19.14 -14.79 8.21
C GLU A 131 -17.93 -14.13 8.89
N GLU A 132 -16.87 -13.84 8.12
CA GLU A 132 -15.66 -13.19 8.62
C GLU A 132 -15.77 -11.66 8.50
N LYS A 133 -15.64 -10.95 9.61
CA LYS A 133 -15.82 -9.48 9.67
C LYS A 133 -14.68 -8.79 10.42
N PRO A 134 -14.45 -7.49 10.15
CA PRO A 134 -13.57 -6.66 10.95
C PRO A 134 -13.95 -6.67 12.44
N PHE A 135 -12.94 -6.64 13.32
CA PHE A 135 -13.10 -6.60 14.77
C PHE A 135 -13.95 -5.40 15.24
N THR A 136 -13.66 -4.20 14.70
CA THR A 136 -14.50 -3.02 14.90
C THR A 136 -15.43 -2.86 13.72
N ARG A 137 -16.70 -2.50 13.97
CA ARG A 137 -17.66 -2.14 12.91
C ARG A 137 -17.12 -0.99 12.05
N LEU A 138 -16.80 -1.29 10.79
CA LEU A 138 -16.45 -0.30 9.78
C LEU A 138 -17.74 0.25 9.15
N THR A 139 -17.86 1.57 9.08
CA THR A 139 -19.05 2.25 8.52
C THR A 139 -18.77 2.95 7.18
N ALA A 140 -17.53 2.92 6.72
CA ALA A 140 -17.10 3.58 5.51
C ALA A 140 -16.14 2.67 4.72
N LEU A 141 -16.06 2.92 3.41
CA LEU A 141 -15.12 2.27 2.51
C LEU A 141 -13.68 2.43 3.02
N LEU A 142 -13.00 1.31 3.24
CA LEU A 142 -11.59 1.31 3.60
C LEU A 142 -10.75 1.17 2.32
N SER A 143 -10.03 2.23 1.96
CA SER A 143 -9.17 2.28 0.77
C SER A 143 -7.70 2.35 1.17
N ILE A 144 -6.90 1.34 0.81
CA ILE A 144 -5.48 1.25 1.13
C ILE A 144 -4.67 1.28 -0.16
N PRO A 145 -3.75 2.26 -0.36
CA PRO A 145 -2.86 2.22 -1.51
C PRO A 145 -1.90 1.05 -1.34
N CYS A 146 -1.70 0.29 -2.41
CA CYS A 146 -0.83 -0.87 -2.44
C CYS A 146 0.17 -0.76 -3.58
N TRP A 147 1.35 -1.34 -3.38
CA TRP A 147 2.35 -1.53 -4.41
C TRP A 147 2.22 -2.92 -5.00
N ARG A 148 1.93 -2.96 -6.29
CA ARG A 148 1.92 -4.20 -7.05
C ARG A 148 3.34 -4.56 -7.47
N GLY A 149 3.93 -5.57 -6.83
CA GLY A 149 5.19 -6.18 -7.25
C GLY A 149 5.02 -7.16 -8.42
N GLY A 150 6.03 -8.00 -8.69
CA GLY A 150 5.92 -9.06 -9.70
C GLY A 150 4.96 -10.18 -9.28
N ALA A 151 5.15 -10.73 -8.07
CA ALA A 151 4.31 -11.78 -7.48
C ALA A 151 3.68 -11.41 -6.13
N SER A 152 3.91 -10.18 -5.66
CA SER A 152 3.43 -9.68 -4.37
C SER A 152 2.55 -8.44 -4.51
N LEU A 153 1.85 -8.12 -3.43
CA LEU A 153 1.08 -6.89 -3.26
C LEU A 153 1.30 -6.36 -1.85
N SER A 154 1.81 -5.14 -1.70
CA SER A 154 2.24 -4.63 -0.39
C SER A 154 1.52 -3.34 -0.02
N ALA A 155 1.05 -3.20 1.22
CA ALA A 155 0.41 -1.97 1.67
C ALA A 155 1.40 -0.79 1.72
N HIS A 156 1.08 0.30 1.03
CA HIS A 156 1.90 1.50 0.92
C HIS A 156 1.46 2.59 1.92
N ILE A 157 1.37 2.18 3.18
CA ILE A 157 1.02 3.03 4.33
C ILE A 157 2.17 3.06 5.33
N ASN A 158 2.18 4.06 6.21
CA ASN A 158 3.24 4.15 7.22
C ASN A 158 2.98 3.15 8.39
N LYS A 159 4.02 2.92 9.20
CA LYS A 159 3.94 1.96 10.33
C LYS A 159 2.86 2.33 11.35
N SER A 160 2.59 3.61 11.57
CA SER A 160 1.56 4.06 12.53
C SER A 160 0.14 3.82 11.99
N GLN A 161 -0.10 4.02 10.69
CA GLN A 161 -1.35 3.68 10.03
C GLN A 161 -1.58 2.17 10.05
N LEU A 162 -0.57 1.38 9.68
CA LEU A 162 -0.67 -0.08 9.70
C LEU A 162 -0.94 -0.63 11.10
N ARG A 163 -0.32 -0.06 12.13
CA ARG A 163 -0.60 -0.36 13.54
C ARG A 163 -2.05 -0.04 13.92
N SER A 164 -2.55 1.12 13.50
CA SER A 164 -3.94 1.53 13.73
C SER A 164 -4.92 0.56 13.05
N LEU A 165 -4.62 0.10 11.83
CA LEU A 165 -5.42 -0.90 11.13
C LEU A 165 -5.38 -2.25 11.83
N ASN A 166 -4.21 -2.74 12.23
CA ASN A 166 -4.09 -4.00 12.99
C ASN A 166 -4.95 -3.99 14.26
N HIS A 167 -4.94 -2.87 14.99
CA HIS A 167 -5.77 -2.73 16.19
C HIS A 167 -7.26 -2.64 15.87
N ARG A 168 -7.68 -1.75 14.95
CA ARG A 168 -9.10 -1.47 14.70
C ARG A 168 -9.79 -2.55 13.86
N VAL A 169 -9.08 -3.07 12.86
CA VAL A 169 -9.62 -4.02 11.88
C VAL A 169 -9.46 -5.46 12.38
N LEU A 170 -8.33 -5.80 13.02
CA LEU A 170 -8.03 -7.17 13.44
C LEU A 170 -8.10 -7.39 14.96
N GLY A 171 -8.30 -6.34 15.77
CA GLY A 171 -8.38 -6.44 17.22
C GLY A 171 -7.05 -6.77 17.90
N ARG A 172 -5.91 -6.67 17.19
CA ARG A 172 -4.59 -7.03 17.71
C ARG A 172 -3.97 -5.87 18.49
N VAL A 173 -3.45 -6.15 19.69
CA VAL A 173 -2.73 -5.14 20.49
C VAL A 173 -1.38 -4.86 19.83
N ALA A 174 -1.24 -3.67 19.28
CA ALA A 174 -0.03 -3.25 18.56
C ALA A 174 0.67 -2.10 19.33
N ASP A 175 1.13 -2.39 20.55
CA ASP A 175 1.88 -1.43 21.36
C ASP A 175 3.23 -1.05 20.74
N LYS A 176 3.79 0.10 21.14
CA LYS A 176 5.16 0.52 20.72
C LYS A 176 6.24 -0.50 21.14
N ASN A 177 5.98 -1.26 22.22
CA ASN A 177 6.81 -2.36 22.71
C ASN A 177 6.25 -3.74 22.33
N SER A 178 5.17 -3.81 21.54
CA SER A 178 4.64 -5.10 21.10
C SER A 178 5.62 -5.76 20.12
N THR A 179 5.88 -7.03 20.36
CA THR A 179 6.62 -7.95 19.48
C THR A 179 5.89 -8.26 18.17
N PHE A 180 4.82 -7.52 17.84
CA PHE A 180 4.03 -7.74 16.63
C PHE A 180 4.88 -7.46 15.40
N LYS A 181 5.46 -8.54 14.88
CA LYS A 181 6.11 -8.59 13.58
C LYS A 181 5.04 -9.02 12.58
N LEU A 182 4.95 -8.25 11.50
CA LEU A 182 4.21 -8.70 10.33
C LEU A 182 4.87 -9.99 9.84
N ASP A 183 4.06 -10.94 9.41
CA ASP A 183 4.57 -12.17 8.87
C ASP A 183 5.25 -11.85 7.53
N ASN A 184 6.51 -12.26 7.40
CA ASN A 184 7.16 -12.32 6.10
C ASN A 184 6.71 -13.62 5.47
N ASN A 185 6.22 -13.58 4.23
CA ASN A 185 5.95 -14.81 3.51
C ASN A 185 7.25 -15.62 3.49
N ALA A 186 7.20 -16.86 3.98
CA ALA A 186 8.24 -17.82 3.66
C ALA A 186 8.37 -17.87 2.14
N ARG A 187 9.57 -17.64 1.62
CA ARG A 187 9.82 -17.87 0.19
C ARG A 187 9.76 -19.38 -0.01
N ASP A 188 9.14 -19.81 -1.09
CA ASP A 188 9.06 -21.21 -1.52
C ASP A 188 10.44 -21.85 -1.85
N SER A 189 11.54 -21.17 -1.51
CA SER A 189 12.92 -21.64 -1.64
C SER A 189 13.45 -22.33 -0.38
N ASP A 190 12.74 -22.28 0.75
CA ASP A 190 13.22 -22.84 2.03
C ASP A 190 12.86 -24.33 2.23
N SER A 191 12.28 -25.00 1.22
CA SER A 191 11.88 -26.41 1.29
C SER A 191 12.85 -27.41 0.63
N VAL A 192 13.98 -26.96 0.06
CA VAL A 192 14.93 -27.86 -0.67
C VAL A 192 16.27 -28.08 0.05
N ALA A 193 16.43 -27.62 1.30
CA ALA A 193 17.71 -27.77 2.02
C ALA A 193 17.60 -28.55 3.34
N ILE A 194 16.88 -29.68 3.37
CA ILE A 194 17.08 -30.71 4.42
C ILE A 194 16.96 -32.11 3.80
N SER A 195 18.01 -32.54 3.11
CA SER A 195 18.37 -33.97 3.01
C SER A 195 19.81 -34.09 2.53
N ALA A 196 20.75 -33.86 3.45
CA ALA A 196 22.10 -34.39 3.36
C ALA A 196 22.42 -34.96 4.75
N ASP A 197 21.85 -36.13 5.01
CA ASP A 197 22.23 -36.97 6.13
C ASP A 197 23.55 -37.65 5.74
N SER A 198 24.65 -37.20 6.33
CA SER A 198 25.94 -37.91 6.29
C SER A 198 26.20 -38.46 7.69
N PRO A 199 26.31 -39.79 7.85
CA PRO A 199 26.53 -40.37 9.17
C PRO A 199 27.98 -40.14 9.60
N ALA A 200 28.14 -39.67 10.83
CA ALA A 200 29.41 -39.66 11.54
C ALA A 200 29.51 -40.93 12.39
N VAL A 201 30.48 -41.81 12.12
CA VAL A 201 31.04 -42.72 13.15
C VAL A 201 32.55 -42.92 12.93
N CYS A 202 33.31 -42.35 13.87
CA CYS A 202 34.53 -42.80 14.57
C CYS A 202 35.55 -43.77 13.93
N ALA A 203 36.78 -43.25 13.79
CA ALA A 203 38.04 -43.64 14.45
C ALA A 203 38.59 -45.10 14.45
N ASP A 204 39.88 -45.15 14.04
CA ASP A 204 41.05 -45.90 14.54
C ASP A 204 41.36 -47.38 14.17
N ASP A 205 42.67 -47.57 13.99
CA ASP A 205 43.54 -48.76 14.07
C ASP A 205 43.55 -49.82 12.95
N ALA A 206 44.57 -49.73 12.08
CA ALA A 206 45.67 -50.71 11.90
C ALA A 206 46.50 -50.42 10.63
#